data_AF-A0A6S6TKR7-F1
#
_entry.id   AF-A0A6S6TKR7-F1
#
_cell.length_a   1.000
_cell.length_b   1.000
_cell.length_c   1.000
_cell.angle_alpha   90.00
_cell.angle_beta   90.00
_cell.angle_gamma   90.00
#
_symmetry.space_group_name_H-M   'P 1'
#
loop_
_entity.id
_entity.type
_entity.pdbx_description
1 polymer ?
#
loop_
_entity_poly.entity_id
_entity_poly.type
_entity_poly.pdbx_seq_one_letter_code
_entity_poly.pdbx_strand_id
1 'polypeptide(L)'
;MAKKKRSRTSDFSLGNDKLSGNLPSKEQINSAVAKATNQEIEAEKKKRIPFTTALTPENRARLEAASHEGRGGVADILNLAIEHYFEQVAPVQNLEMQKIFLKIYASKAK
;
A
#
# COMPACT_ATOMS: atom_id res chain seq x y z
N MET A 1 18.31 -66.81 23.91
CA MET A 1 17.13 -65.95 23.73
C MET A 1 17.57 -64.48 23.72
N ALA A 2 18.00 -63.94 22.58
CA ALA A 2 18.44 -62.54 22.48
C ALA A 2 17.26 -61.64 22.08
N LYS A 3 16.91 -60.66 22.93
CA LYS A 3 15.84 -59.70 22.63
C LYS A 3 16.31 -58.77 21.51
N LYS A 4 15.73 -58.91 20.30
CA LYS A 4 15.96 -57.98 19.18
C LYS A 4 15.50 -56.58 19.58
N LYS A 5 16.44 -55.64 19.74
CA LYS A 5 16.13 -54.21 19.90
C LYS A 5 15.66 -53.66 18.54
N ARG A 6 14.41 -53.19 18.47
CA ARG A 6 13.87 -52.49 17.29
C ARG A 6 14.54 -51.11 17.19
N SER A 7 15.15 -50.82 16.05
CA SER A 7 15.65 -49.48 15.73
C SER A 7 14.48 -48.48 15.72
N ARG A 8 14.70 -47.27 16.25
CA ARG A 8 13.74 -46.15 16.25
C ARG A 8 13.97 -45.18 15.08
N THR A 9 14.68 -45.61 14.05
CA THR A 9 14.75 -44.86 12.79
C THR A 9 13.50 -45.20 12.01
N SER A 10 12.60 -44.23 11.84
CA SER A 10 11.43 -44.34 10.98
C SER A 10 11.90 -44.70 9.57
N ASP A 11 11.61 -45.92 9.12
CA ASP A 11 11.71 -46.26 7.71
C ASP A 11 10.78 -45.31 6.95
N PHE A 12 11.36 -44.40 6.18
CA PHE A 12 10.60 -43.54 5.28
C PHE A 12 10.21 -44.39 4.07
N SER A 13 9.24 -45.26 4.28
CA SER A 13 8.52 -45.92 3.21
C SER A 13 7.76 -44.84 2.47
N LEU A 14 8.20 -44.50 1.25
CA LEU A 14 7.36 -43.81 0.28
C LEU A 14 6.24 -44.80 -0.11
N GLY A 15 5.26 -44.94 0.77
CA GLY A 15 4.00 -45.59 0.48
C GLY A 15 3.36 -44.90 -0.72
N ASN A 16 2.72 -45.69 -1.57
CA ASN A 16 1.96 -45.24 -2.73
C ASN A 16 0.69 -44.49 -2.33
N ASP A 17 0.84 -43.40 -1.57
CA ASP A 17 -0.24 -42.50 -1.20
C ASP A 17 0.04 -41.14 -1.80
N LYS A 18 -0.60 -40.90 -2.95
CA LYS A 18 -1.08 -39.62 -3.43
C LYS A 18 -0.23 -38.43 -2.99
N LEU A 19 0.77 -38.10 -3.82
CA LEU A 19 1.19 -36.70 -3.97
C LEU A 19 -0.09 -35.87 -4.13
N SER A 20 -0.33 -34.80 -3.41
CA SER A 20 0.41 -34.12 -2.35
C SER A 20 -0.47 -32.89 -2.05
N GLY A 21 -0.43 -32.40 -0.81
CA GLY A 21 -1.35 -31.39 -0.27
C GLY A 21 -1.71 -30.22 -1.21
N ASN A 22 -2.93 -29.71 -1.01
CA ASN A 22 -3.41 -28.50 -1.67
C ASN A 22 -2.33 -27.42 -1.56
N LEU A 23 -1.78 -27.01 -2.71
CA LEU A 23 -0.93 -25.84 -2.78
C LEU A 23 -1.71 -24.67 -2.16
N PRO A 24 -1.12 -23.94 -1.21
CA PRO A 24 -1.80 -22.80 -0.60
C PRO A 24 -2.21 -21.82 -1.70
N SER A 25 -3.41 -21.25 -1.57
CA SER A 25 -3.89 -20.26 -2.53
C SER A 25 -2.97 -19.04 -2.53
N LYS A 26 -2.92 -18.29 -3.63
CA LYS A 26 -2.11 -17.05 -3.72
C LYS A 26 -2.40 -16.08 -2.55
N GLU A 27 -3.65 -16.05 -2.09
CA GLU A 27 -4.09 -15.24 -0.95
C GLU A 27 -3.49 -15.74 0.38
N GLN A 28 -3.40 -17.05 0.57
CA GLN A 28 -2.75 -17.64 1.75
C GLN A 28 -1.24 -17.38 1.77
N ILE A 29 -0.59 -17.45 0.61
CA ILE A 29 0.83 -17.10 0.46
C ILE A 29 1.04 -15.62 0.78
N ASN A 30 0.23 -14.73 0.18
CA ASN A 30 0.35 -13.29 0.40
C ASN A 30 0.09 -12.90 1.86
N SER A 31 -0.88 -13.52 2.52
CA SER A 31 -1.15 -13.27 3.94
C SER A 31 -0.05 -13.81 4.86
N ALA A 32 0.55 -14.96 4.55
CA ALA A 32 1.69 -15.49 5.28
C ALA A 32 2.94 -14.64 5.09
N VAL A 33 3.19 -14.16 3.87
CA VAL A 33 4.30 -13.24 3.56
C VAL A 33 4.10 -11.91 4.29
N ALA A 34 2.90 -11.29 4.22
CA ALA A 34 2.61 -10.04 4.92
C ALA A 34 2.77 -10.16 6.46
N LYS A 35 2.38 -11.31 7.04
CA LYS A 35 2.60 -11.60 8.47
C LYS A 35 4.07 -11.81 8.82
N ALA A 36 4.86 -12.39 7.93
CA ALA A 36 6.28 -12.66 8.16
C ALA A 36 7.16 -11.43 7.93
N THR A 37 6.76 -10.52 7.04
CA THR A 37 7.57 -9.35 6.67
C THR A 37 7.30 -8.11 7.53
N ASN A 38 6.33 -8.14 8.47
CA ASN A 38 5.84 -6.95 9.17
C ASN A 38 5.65 -5.77 8.20
N GLN A 39 5.28 -6.06 6.95
CA GLN A 39 4.83 -5.04 6.01
C GLN A 39 3.37 -4.79 6.37
N GLU A 40 3.18 -4.13 7.51
CA GLU A 40 2.06 -3.22 7.62
C GLU A 40 2.25 -2.27 6.45
N ILE A 41 1.42 -2.45 5.42
CA ILE A 41 1.11 -1.37 4.50
C ILE A 41 0.35 -0.39 5.40
N GLU A 42 1.09 0.37 6.21
CA GLU A 42 0.58 1.51 6.90
C GLU A 42 0.08 2.41 5.78
N ALA A 43 -1.23 2.42 5.58
CA ALA A 43 -1.85 3.48 4.82
C ALA A 43 -1.45 4.75 5.56
N GLU A 44 -0.43 5.45 5.06
CA GLU A 44 0.05 6.70 5.64
C GLU A 44 -1.19 7.55 5.84
N LYS A 45 -1.58 7.74 7.09
CA LYS A 45 -2.74 8.55 7.44
C LYS A 45 -2.35 9.99 7.12
N LYS A 46 -2.51 10.38 5.85
CA LYS A 46 -2.31 11.76 5.41
C LYS A 46 -3.24 12.61 6.26
N LYS A 47 -2.64 13.37 7.19
CA LYS A 47 -3.38 14.28 8.07
C LYS A 47 -4.10 15.29 7.17
N ARG A 48 -5.43 15.28 7.20
CA ARG A 48 -6.24 16.27 6.46
C ARG A 48 -6.02 17.63 7.10
N ILE A 49 -5.52 18.58 6.32
CA ILE A 49 -5.37 19.97 6.74
C ILE A 49 -6.68 20.69 6.38
N PRO A 50 -7.40 21.29 7.34
CA PRO A 50 -8.57 22.09 7.01
C PRO A 50 -8.12 23.37 6.30
N PHE A 51 -8.71 23.66 5.14
CA PHE A 51 -8.48 24.91 4.42
C PHE A 51 -9.80 25.45 3.88
N THR A 52 -9.91 26.77 3.83
CA THR A 52 -11.08 27.47 3.28
C THR A 52 -10.76 27.91 1.86
N THR A 53 -11.64 27.58 0.91
CA THR A 53 -11.52 28.02 -0.49
C THR A 53 -12.64 28.97 -0.86
N ALA A 54 -12.29 30.04 -1.58
CA ALA A 54 -13.25 30.89 -2.25
C ALA A 54 -13.49 30.33 -3.67
N LEU A 55 -14.61 29.66 -3.86
CA LEU A 55 -15.05 29.14 -5.16
C LEU A 55 -16.24 29.94 -5.67
N THR A 56 -16.35 30.09 -6.99
CA THR A 56 -17.56 30.64 -7.60
C THR A 56 -18.75 29.70 -7.35
N PRO A 57 -19.99 30.22 -7.27
CA PRO A 57 -21.17 29.39 -7.04
C PRO A 57 -21.32 28.26 -8.07
N GLU A 58 -20.96 28.53 -9.33
CA GLU A 58 -21.02 27.54 -10.41
C GLU A 58 -20.03 26.38 -10.17
N ASN A 59 -18.78 26.69 -9.84
CA ASN A 59 -17.77 25.65 -9.58
C ASN A 59 -18.11 24.83 -8.33
N ARG A 60 -18.69 25.48 -7.32
CA ARG A 60 -19.20 24.80 -6.13
C ARG A 60 -20.32 23.82 -6.47
N ALA A 61 -21.30 24.23 -7.28
CA ALA A 61 -22.40 23.37 -7.71
C ALA A 61 -21.90 22.15 -8.50
N ARG A 62 -20.89 22.33 -9.38
CA ARG A 62 -20.27 21.21 -10.11
C ARG A 62 -19.57 20.21 -9.19
N LEU A 63 -18.86 20.68 -8.17
CA LEU A 63 -18.23 19.82 -7.17
C LEU A 63 -19.24 19.07 -6.31
N GLU A 64 -20.33 19.73 -5.92
CA GLU A 64 -21.42 19.10 -5.17
C GLU A 64 -22.12 18.03 -6.01
N ALA A 65 -22.40 18.30 -7.29
CA ALA A 65 -22.95 17.31 -8.22
C ALA A 65 -22.01 16.10 -8.36
N ALA A 66 -20.71 16.32 -8.59
CA ALA A 66 -19.72 15.25 -8.66
C ALA A 66 -19.61 14.46 -7.34
N SER A 67 -19.80 15.11 -6.19
CA SER A 67 -19.84 14.46 -4.87
C SER A 67 -21.11 13.66 -4.62
N HIS A 68 -22.20 13.95 -5.30
CA HIS A 68 -23.39 13.11 -5.28
C HIS A 68 -23.27 11.90 -6.20
N GLU A 69 -22.54 12.04 -7.31
CA GLU A 69 -22.32 10.96 -8.29
C GLU A 69 -21.22 9.98 -7.84
N GLY A 70 -20.11 10.49 -7.32
CA GLY A 70 -19.04 9.69 -6.71
C GLY A 70 -19.34 9.48 -5.22
N ARG A 71 -19.13 8.27 -4.69
CA ARG A 71 -19.28 7.97 -3.25
C ARG A 71 -18.16 8.59 -2.38
N GLY A 72 -17.82 9.86 -2.60
CA GLY A 72 -16.75 10.59 -1.91
C GLY A 72 -17.22 11.96 -1.43
N GLY A 73 -16.49 12.54 -0.49
CA GLY A 73 -16.79 13.90 -0.03
C GLY A 73 -16.36 14.93 -1.07
N VAL A 74 -17.04 16.09 -1.07
CA VAL A 74 -16.67 17.27 -1.90
C VAL A 74 -15.18 17.60 -1.76
N ALA A 75 -14.63 17.48 -0.56
CA ALA A 75 -13.22 17.74 -0.28
C ALA A 75 -12.28 16.72 -0.96
N ASP A 76 -12.68 15.45 -1.05
CA ASP A 76 -11.86 14.41 -1.68
C ASP A 76 -11.82 14.62 -3.20
N ILE A 77 -12.96 14.99 -3.80
CA ILE A 77 -13.07 15.31 -5.22
C ILE A 77 -12.29 16.58 -5.57
N LEU A 78 -12.37 17.60 -4.72
CA LEU A 78 -11.56 18.80 -4.88
C LEU A 78 -10.06 18.47 -4.82
N ASN A 79 -9.64 17.60 -3.90
CA ASN A 79 -8.24 17.18 -3.79
C ASN A 79 -7.78 16.44 -5.06
N LEU A 80 -8.59 15.52 -5.58
CA LEU A 80 -8.32 14.83 -6.84
C LEU A 80 -8.21 15.79 -8.03
N ALA A 81 -9.09 16.79 -8.11
CA ALA A 81 -9.04 17.79 -9.18
C ALA A 81 -7.76 18.65 -9.11
N ILE A 82 -7.32 19.00 -7.90
CA ILE A 82 -6.08 19.73 -7.66
C ILE A 82 -4.87 18.88 -8.06
N GLU A 83 -4.83 17.61 -7.63
CA GLU A 83 -3.76 16.67 -7.98
C GLU A 83 -3.66 16.51 -9.51
N HIS A 84 -4.77 16.27 -10.18
CA HIS A 84 -4.82 16.16 -11.64
C HIS A 84 -4.32 17.42 -12.35
N TYR A 85 -4.68 18.61 -11.87
CA TYR A 85 -4.21 19.88 -12.44
C TYR A 85 -2.69 20.00 -12.34
N PHE A 86 -2.13 19.70 -11.18
CA PHE A 86 -0.68 19.76 -10.98
C PHE A 86 0.07 18.62 -11.67
N GLU A 87 -0.56 17.47 -11.94
CA GLU A 87 0.10 16.39 -12.70
C GLU A 87 0.11 16.66 -14.20
N GLN A 88 -1.01 17.13 -14.77
CA GLN A 88 -1.18 17.19 -16.23
C GLN A 88 -1.02 18.60 -16.83
N VAL A 89 -1.42 19.65 -16.10
CA VAL A 89 -1.50 21.01 -16.64
C VAL A 89 -0.30 21.86 -16.22
N ALA A 90 0.07 21.78 -14.93
CA ALA A 90 1.15 22.56 -14.36
C ALA A 90 2.03 21.69 -13.43
N PRO A 91 2.83 20.77 -13.99
CA PRO A 91 3.78 19.99 -13.22
C PRO A 91 4.66 20.91 -12.36
N VAL A 92 4.54 20.78 -11.05
CA VAL A 92 5.34 21.55 -10.08
C VAL A 92 6.78 21.02 -10.13
N GLN A 93 7.54 21.44 -11.14
CA GLN A 93 8.98 21.24 -11.23
C GLN A 93 9.68 22.33 -10.41
N ASN A 94 9.47 22.35 -9.09
CA ASN A 94 10.19 23.29 -8.24
C ASN A 94 11.61 22.76 -7.95
N LEU A 95 12.46 22.88 -8.98
CA LEU A 95 13.86 22.45 -8.99
C LEU A 95 14.68 23.11 -7.87
N GLU A 96 14.31 24.31 -7.44
CA GLU A 96 15.00 25.02 -6.36
C GLU A 96 14.73 24.37 -5.00
N MET A 97 13.50 23.98 -4.72
CA MET A 97 13.17 23.20 -3.52
C MET A 97 13.90 21.87 -3.49
N GLN A 98 13.96 21.13 -4.60
CA GLN A 98 14.73 19.88 -4.68
C GLN A 98 16.22 20.10 -4.39
N LYS A 99 16.82 21.18 -4.91
CA LYS A 99 18.23 21.52 -4.62
C LYS A 99 18.46 21.84 -3.15
N ILE A 100 17.54 22.57 -2.51
CA ILE A 100 17.63 22.89 -1.08
C ILE A 100 17.53 21.62 -0.22
N PHE A 101 16.59 20.72 -0.53
CA PHE A 101 16.45 19.45 0.18
C PHE A 101 17.68 18.55 0.02
N LEU A 102 18.23 18.42 -1.19
CA LEU A 102 19.47 17.67 -1.43
C LEU A 102 20.65 18.24 -0.64
N LYS A 103 20.76 19.57 -0.56
CA LYS A 103 21.81 20.24 0.22
C LYS A 103 21.68 19.96 1.71
N ILE A 104 20.46 20.02 2.26
CA ILE A 104 20.19 19.70 3.67
C ILE A 104 20.51 18.22 3.94
N TYR A 105 20.11 17.31 3.06
CA TYR A 105 20.33 15.87 3.24
C TYR A 105 21.83 15.51 3.16
N ALA A 106 22.55 16.06 2.17
CA ALA A 106 24.00 15.86 2.03
C ALA A 106 24.79 16.44 3.22
N SER A 107 24.30 17.52 3.84
CA SER A 107 24.94 18.10 5.02
C SER A 107 24.77 17.28 6.29
N LYS A 108 23.68 16.49 6.39
CA LYS A 108 23.41 15.60 7.54
C LYS A 108 24.06 14.23 7.44
N ALA A 109 24.54 13.85 6.25
CA ALA A 109 25.17 12.55 5.98
C ALA A 109 26.71 12.56 6.21
N LYS A 110 27.27 13.69 6.66
CA LYS A 110 28.65 13.81 7.17
C LYS A 110 28.62 13.81 8.69
#